data_AF-A0A397SEI6-F1
#
_entry.id   AF-A0A397SEI6-F1
#
_cell.length_a   1.000
_cell.length_b   1.000
_cell.length_c   1.000
_cell.angle_alpha   90.00
_cell.angle_beta   90.00
_cell.angle_gamma   90.00
#
_symmetry.space_group_name_H-M   'P 1'
#
loop_
_entity.id
_entity.type
_entity.pdbx_description
1 polymer ?
#
loop_
_entity_poly.entity_id
_entity_poly.type
_entity_poly.pdbx_seq_one_letter_code
_entity_poly.pdbx_strand_id
1 'polypeptide(L)'
;MVDIEKNGGNEITLEKDSRDRTYNIKNLIVKLPTYREMERRNNEIYNSRYPRCKWEIENWMHIWQCKKNEIIIQDIINEEIDIQINELQKANFT
;
A
#
# COMPACT_ATOMS: atom_id res chain seq x y z
N MET A 1 26.01 -13.05 27.32
CA MET A 1 24.74 -13.25 26.58
C MET A 1 25.14 -13.78 25.22
N VAL A 2 24.74 -15.02 24.93
CA VAL A 2 25.20 -15.78 23.76
C VAL A 2 24.31 -15.41 22.58
N ASP A 3 24.93 -14.97 21.49
CA ASP A 3 24.28 -14.79 20.20
C ASP A 3 23.81 -16.16 19.69
N ILE A 4 22.50 -16.30 19.51
CA ILE A 4 21.90 -17.50 18.94
C ILE A 4 21.62 -17.21 17.47
N GLU A 5 22.48 -17.70 16.58
CA GLU A 5 22.15 -17.88 15.17
C GLU A 5 20.94 -18.83 15.06
N LYS A 6 19.78 -18.29 14.67
CA LYS A 6 18.60 -19.13 14.38
C LYS A 6 18.60 -19.54 12.91
N ASN A 7 19.08 -20.76 12.70
CA ASN A 7 18.82 -21.55 11.50
C ASN A 7 17.31 -21.67 11.21
N GLY A 8 16.98 -21.65 9.92
CA GLY A 8 15.62 -21.65 9.41
C GLY A 8 14.76 -22.84 9.84
N GLY A 9 13.48 -22.56 10.06
CA GLY A 9 12.43 -23.55 10.29
C GLY A 9 11.70 -23.31 11.60
N ASN A 10 10.45 -22.84 11.49
CA ASN A 10 9.43 -22.80 12.56
C ASN A 10 9.54 -21.67 13.59
N GLU A 11 9.91 -20.46 13.17
CA GLU A 11 9.48 -19.28 13.92
C GLU A 11 8.01 -19.05 13.55
N ILE A 12 7.09 -19.17 14.51
CA ILE A 12 5.71 -18.69 14.37
C ILE A 12 5.86 -17.24 13.96
N THR A 13 5.72 -16.98 12.67
CA THR A 13 5.87 -15.63 12.13
C THR A 13 4.81 -14.83 12.86
N LEU A 14 5.22 -13.87 13.70
CA LEU A 14 4.30 -13.05 14.51
C LEU A 14 3.13 -12.68 13.61
N GLU A 15 1.89 -12.88 14.06
CA GLU A 15 0.69 -12.71 13.22
C GLU A 15 0.72 -11.38 12.44
N LYS A 16 1.27 -10.34 13.08
CA LYS A 16 1.57 -9.05 12.48
C LYS A 16 2.47 -9.15 11.25
N ASP A 17 3.63 -9.81 11.32
CA ASP A 17 4.54 -9.98 10.18
C ASP A 17 3.87 -10.72 9.02
N SER A 18 3.16 -11.81 9.32
CA SER A 18 2.41 -12.57 8.31
C SER A 18 1.35 -11.71 7.61
N ARG A 19 0.62 -10.90 8.39
CA ARG A 19 -0.39 -9.97 7.86
C ARG A 19 0.24 -8.87 7.02
N ASP A 20 1.32 -8.26 7.48
CA ASP A 20 2.01 -7.16 6.80
C ASP A 20 2.61 -7.66 5.48
N ARG A 21 3.25 -8.83 5.47
CA ARG A 21 3.75 -9.47 4.25
C ARG A 21 2.64 -9.81 3.27
N THR A 22 1.52 -10.36 3.77
CA THR A 22 0.36 -10.69 2.94
C THR A 22 -0.24 -9.44 2.30
N TYR A 23 -0.35 -8.35 3.07
CA TYR A 23 -0.81 -7.06 2.57
C TYR A 23 0.11 -6.55 1.47
N ASN A 24 1.43 -6.54 1.71
CA ASN A 24 2.43 -6.06 0.76
C ASN A 24 2.37 -6.85 -0.56
N ILE A 25 2.31 -8.18 -0.49
CA ILE A 25 2.20 -9.04 -1.68
C ILE A 25 0.91 -8.71 -2.44
N LYS A 26 -0.24 -8.67 -1.76
CA LYS A 26 -1.54 -8.35 -2.39
C LYS A 26 -1.57 -6.96 -3.01
N ASN A 27 -0.90 -5.99 -2.38
CA ASN A 27 -0.79 -4.63 -2.91
C ASN A 27 0.04 -4.60 -4.19
N LEU A 28 1.21 -5.25 -4.19
CA LEU A 28 2.11 -5.33 -5.36
C LEU A 28 1.43 -5.99 -6.57
N ILE A 29 0.66 -7.06 -6.35
CA ILE A 29 -0.04 -7.78 -7.43
C ILE A 29 -1.43 -7.20 -7.75
N VAL A 30 -1.82 -6.05 -7.17
CA VAL A 30 -3.11 -5.38 -7.46
C VAL A 30 -4.32 -6.27 -7.11
N LYS A 31 -4.22 -7.06 -6.02
CA LYS A 31 -5.27 -8.00 -5.54
C LYS A 31 -5.80 -7.64 -4.16
N LEU A 32 -5.61 -6.40 -3.70
CA LEU A 32 -6.31 -5.94 -2.51
C LEU A 32 -7.84 -6.00 -2.74
N PRO A 33 -8.62 -6.29 -1.69
CA PRO A 33 -10.07 -6.21 -1.79
C PRO A 33 -10.46 -4.76 -2.12
N THR A 34 -11.19 -4.59 -3.21
CA THR A 34 -11.77 -3.30 -3.62
C THR A 34 -13.28 -3.34 -3.43
N TYR A 35 -13.94 -2.18 -3.30
CA TYR A 35 -15.40 -2.11 -3.22
C TYR A 35 -16.08 -2.72 -4.45
N ARG A 36 -15.42 -2.70 -5.63
CA ARG A 36 -15.87 -3.46 -6.79
C ARG A 36 -15.93 -4.98 -6.53
N GLU A 37 -14.89 -5.55 -5.93
CA GLU A 37 -14.88 -6.98 -5.58
C GLU A 37 -15.81 -7.31 -4.41
N MET A 38 -16.05 -6.36 -3.50
CA MET A 38 -17.00 -6.55 -2.39
C MET A 38 -18.45 -6.52 -2.89
N GLU A 39 -18.82 -5.57 -3.75
CA GLU A 39 -20.13 -5.51 -4.41
C GLU A 39 -20.38 -6.78 -5.22
N ARG A 40 -19.37 -7.30 -5.94
CA ARG A 40 -19.48 -8.57 -6.67
C ARG A 40 -19.82 -9.76 -5.75
N ARG A 41 -19.35 -9.76 -4.51
CA ARG A 41 -19.58 -10.86 -3.54
C ARG A 41 -20.88 -10.70 -2.77
N ASN A 42 -21.30 -9.47 -2.48
CA ASN A 42 -22.55 -9.16 -1.80
C ASN A 42 -23.01 -7.74 -2.19
N ASN A 43 -23.87 -7.67 -3.20
CA ASN A 43 -24.40 -6.42 -3.74
C ASN A 43 -25.54 -5.80 -2.91
N GLU A 44 -26.05 -6.52 -1.91
CA GLU A 44 -27.09 -6.01 -1.00
C GLU A 44 -26.50 -5.05 0.03
N ILE A 45 -25.24 -5.29 0.42
CA ILE A 45 -24.53 -4.53 1.46
C ILE A 45 -23.56 -3.53 0.84
N TYR A 46 -22.85 -3.93 -0.22
CA TYR A 46 -21.77 -3.14 -0.78
C TYR A 46 -22.17 -2.45 -2.07
N ASN A 47 -21.75 -1.20 -2.20
CA ASN A 47 -21.81 -0.42 -3.44
C ASN A 47 -20.38 -0.22 -3.95
N SER A 48 -20.15 -0.40 -5.25
CA SER A 48 -18.80 -0.28 -5.83
C SER A 48 -18.24 1.14 -5.85
N ARG A 49 -19.07 2.16 -5.59
CA ARG A 49 -18.60 3.54 -5.48
C ARG A 49 -17.68 3.70 -4.27
N TYR A 50 -16.58 4.39 -4.48
CA TYR A 50 -15.59 4.63 -3.44
C TYR A 50 -16.17 5.43 -2.27
N PRO A 51 -16.04 4.99 -1.01
CA PRO A 51 -16.68 5.66 0.13
C PRO A 51 -16.32 7.13 0.31
N ARG A 52 -15.08 7.54 -0.03
CA ARG A 52 -14.64 8.93 0.14
C ARG A 52 -15.17 9.85 -0.94
N CYS A 53 -15.01 9.48 -2.22
CA CYS A 53 -15.44 10.34 -3.31
C CYS A 53 -16.92 10.14 -3.64
N LYS A 54 -17.46 8.93 -3.53
CA LYS A 54 -18.84 8.53 -3.87
C LYS A 54 -19.23 8.70 -5.35
N TRP A 55 -18.28 9.07 -6.21
CA TRP A 55 -18.51 9.32 -7.63
C TRP A 55 -17.97 8.21 -8.52
N GLU A 56 -16.75 7.74 -8.24
CA GLU A 56 -16.04 6.77 -9.05
C GLU A 56 -16.10 5.37 -8.42
N ILE A 57 -16.01 4.34 -9.26
CA ILE A 57 -15.87 2.95 -8.81
C ILE A 57 -14.49 2.78 -8.18
N GLU A 58 -14.45 2.25 -6.96
CA GLU A 58 -13.17 1.92 -6.33
C GLU A 58 -12.56 0.70 -7.04
N ASN A 59 -11.45 0.95 -7.70
CA ASN A 59 -10.48 -0.06 -8.13
C ASN A 59 -9.13 0.25 -7.48
N TRP A 60 -8.14 -0.63 -7.65
CA TRP A 60 -6.84 -0.46 -7.02
C TRP A 60 -6.16 0.87 -7.36
N MET A 61 -6.28 1.37 -8.60
CA MET A 61 -5.71 2.67 -8.99
C MET A 61 -6.43 3.84 -8.31
N HIS A 62 -7.76 3.78 -8.21
CA HIS A 62 -8.54 4.86 -7.58
C HIS A 62 -8.15 5.05 -6.10
N ILE A 63 -7.82 3.96 -5.38
CA ILE A 63 -7.33 4.04 -3.99
C ILE A 63 -6.13 4.99 -3.89
N TRP A 64 -5.23 4.96 -4.86
CA TRP A 64 -3.99 5.74 -4.87
C TRP A 64 -4.12 7.13 -5.51
N GLN A 65 -5.16 7.37 -6.31
CA GLN A 65 -5.31 8.59 -7.12
C GLN A 65 -6.49 9.47 -6.70
N CYS A 66 -7.32 9.02 -5.76
CA CYS A 66 -8.52 9.75 -5.36
C CYS A 66 -8.17 11.09 -4.71
N LYS A 67 -8.61 12.19 -5.34
CA LYS A 67 -8.41 13.57 -4.86
C LYS A 67 -9.10 13.89 -3.53
N LYS A 68 -9.92 12.98 -3.00
CA LYS A 68 -10.54 13.09 -1.67
C LYS A 68 -9.70 12.42 -0.57
N ASN A 69 -8.60 11.77 -0.93
CA ASN A 69 -7.61 11.32 0.04
C ASN A 69 -6.77 12.50 0.52
N GLU A 70 -6.20 12.38 1.72
CA GLU A 70 -5.27 13.36 2.28
C GLU A 70 -3.96 13.42 1.50
N ILE A 71 -3.51 12.26 0.97
CA ILE A 71 -2.30 12.09 0.17
C ILE A 71 -2.67 11.22 -1.04
N ILE A 72 -2.25 11.63 -2.22
CA ILE A 72 -2.30 10.81 -3.43
C ILE A 72 -0.91 10.34 -3.81
N ILE A 73 -0.84 9.30 -4.65
CA ILE A 73 0.44 8.71 -5.07
C ILE A 73 1.37 9.71 -5.76
N GLN A 74 0.81 10.72 -6.42
CA GLN A 74 1.61 11.78 -7.05
C GLN A 74 2.33 12.64 -6.01
N ASP A 75 1.72 12.89 -4.86
CA ASP A 75 2.36 13.66 -3.79
C ASP A 75 3.58 12.90 -3.25
N ILE A 76 3.42 11.60 -3.03
CA ILE A 76 4.51 10.71 -2.56
C ILE A 76 5.64 10.63 -3.59
N ILE A 77 5.30 10.47 -4.88
CA ILE A 77 6.29 10.41 -5.95
C ILE A 77 7.08 11.72 -6.03
N ASN A 78 6.40 12.86 -5.98
CA ASN A 78 7.05 14.16 -6.06
C ASN A 78 7.95 14.42 -4.85
N GLU A 79 7.47 14.10 -3.64
CA GLU A 79 8.27 14.21 -2.41
C GLU A 79 9.55 13.38 -2.50
N GLU A 80 9.45 12.13 -2.97
CA GLU A 80 10.60 11.25 -3.13
C GLU A 80 11.59 11.75 -4.20
N ILE A 81 11.09 12.28 -5.31
CA ILE A 81 11.93 12.91 -6.34
C ILE A 81 12.70 14.09 -5.76
N ASP A 82 12.02 14.96 -5.00
CA ASP A 82 12.65 16.12 -4.37
C ASP A 82 13.73 15.71 -3.37
N ILE A 83 13.50 14.65 -2.58
CA ILE A 83 14.50 14.07 -1.68
C ILE A 83 15.73 13.63 -2.46
N GLN A 84 15.56 12.82 -3.52
CA GLN A 84 16.68 12.30 -4.31
C GLN A 84 17.47 13.42 -5.01
N ILE A 85 16.79 14.46 -5.52
CA ILE A 85 17.46 15.63 -6.11
C ILE A 85 18.35 16.31 -5.06
N ASN A 86 17.83 16.54 -3.85
CA ASN A 86 18.57 17.19 -2.78
C ASN A 86 19.79 16.36 -2.33
N GLU A 87 19.67 15.03 -2.29
CA GLU A 87 20.78 14.13 -1.97
C GLU A 87 21.87 14.17 -3.04
N LEU A 88 21.50 14.10 -4.32
CA LEU A 88 22.43 14.20 -5.44
C LEU A 88 23.15 15.55 -5.49
N GLN A 89 22.43 16.65 -5.21
CA GLN A 89 23.05 17.96 -5.13
C GLN A 89 24.11 18.02 -4.03
N LYS A 90 23.78 17.55 -2.81
CA LYS A 90 24.75 17.50 -1.70
C LYS A 90 25.99 16.69 -2.06
N ALA A 91 25.81 15.51 -2.65
CA ALA A 91 26.91 14.65 -3.09
C ALA A 91 27.81 15.30 -4.15
N ASN A 92 27.25 16.07 -5.08
CA ASN A 92 28.03 16.76 -6.13
C ASN A 92 28.82 17.99 -5.63
N PHE A 93 28.45 18.54 -4.47
CA PHE A 93 29.16 19.66 -3.83
C PHE A 93 30.13 19.20 -2.73
N THR A 94 30.31 17.89 -2.54
CA THR A 94 31.27 17.29 -1.59
C THR A 94 32.42 16.65 -2.35
#